data_AF-A0A2E8J6M3-F1
#
_entry.id   AF-A0A2E8J6M3-F1
#
_cell.length_a   1.000
_cell.length_b   1.000
_cell.length_c   1.000
_cell.angle_alpha   90.00
_cell.angle_beta   90.00
_cell.angle_gamma   90.00
#
_symmetry.space_group_name_H-M   'P 1'
#
loop_
_entity.id
_entity.type
_entity.pdbx_description
1 polymer ?
#
loop_
_entity_poly.entity_id
_entity_poly.type
_entity_poly.pdbx_seq_one_letter_code
_entity_poly.pdbx_strand_id
1 'polypeptide(L)'
;MSKNLGARAFIVVSTSGITPQTMSTARPAAPILAITGSQRVFNRTSLLWGVAPLLDTRAGKVNPNELAKQLALDLGLTSPGQFVLLIRGFHQDPAMNLPSVTVITITEEDATE
;
A
#
# COMPACT_ATOMS: atom_id res chain seq x y z
N MET A 1 -16.11 -3.63 -16.18
CA MET A 1 -16.07 -2.32 -15.49
C MET A 1 -14.61 -1.90 -15.37
N SER A 2 -14.14 -1.12 -16.34
CA SER A 2 -12.77 -0.61 -16.35
C SER A 2 -12.63 0.52 -15.34
N LYS A 3 -11.70 0.38 -14.41
CA LYS A 3 -11.07 1.52 -13.72
C LYS A 3 -9.59 1.20 -13.51
N ASN A 4 -8.87 1.06 -14.62
CA ASN A 4 -7.43 1.27 -14.58
C ASN A 4 -7.23 2.75 -14.25
N LEU A 5 -7.05 3.08 -12.97
CA LEU A 5 -6.66 4.43 -12.57
C LEU A 5 -5.30 4.81 -13.18
N GLY A 6 -4.55 3.86 -13.76
CA GLY A 6 -3.18 4.06 -14.21
C GLY A 6 -2.17 4.01 -13.07
N ALA A 7 -2.63 3.74 -11.84
CA ALA A 7 -1.77 3.53 -10.70
C ALA A 7 -0.86 2.32 -10.95
N ARG A 8 0.45 2.49 -10.71
CA ARG A 8 1.42 1.40 -10.88
C ARG A 8 1.28 0.31 -9.83
N ALA A 9 0.92 0.71 -8.61
CA ALA A 9 0.69 -0.20 -7.50
C ALA A 9 -0.22 0.45 -6.46
N PHE A 10 -0.84 -0.40 -5.64
CA PHE A 10 -1.48 0.00 -4.40
C PHE A 10 -0.54 -0.29 -3.24
N ILE A 11 -0.18 0.73 -2.46
CA ILE A 11 0.61 0.57 -1.25
C ILE A 11 -0.32 0.52 -0.05
N VAL A 12 -0.15 -0.50 0.79
CA VAL A 12 -0.98 -0.73 1.96
C VAL A 12 -0.10 -0.97 3.17
N VAL A 13 -0.01 0.00 4.07
CA VAL A 13 0.64 -0.18 5.38
C VAL A 13 -0.40 -0.74 6.34
N SER A 14 -0.22 -1.99 6.81
CA SER A 14 -1.20 -2.67 7.65
C SER A 14 -0.56 -3.49 8.77
N THR A 15 -1.07 -3.30 9.99
CA THR A 15 -0.67 -4.07 11.18
C THR A 15 -1.55 -5.29 11.43
N SER A 16 -2.76 -5.34 10.86
CA SER A 16 -3.73 -6.43 11.05
C SER A 16 -3.94 -7.31 9.81
N GLY A 17 -3.65 -6.78 8.63
CA GLY A 17 -3.88 -7.44 7.34
C GLY A 17 -5.29 -7.28 6.78
N ILE A 18 -6.18 -6.50 7.42
CA ILE A 18 -7.56 -6.30 6.96
C ILE A 18 -7.61 -5.57 5.61
N THR A 19 -6.93 -4.43 5.49
CA THR A 19 -6.89 -3.65 4.24
C THR A 19 -6.45 -4.48 3.02
N PRO A 20 -5.28 -5.18 3.03
CA PRO A 20 -4.87 -5.96 1.87
C PRO A 20 -5.81 -7.14 1.60
N GLN A 21 -6.43 -7.72 2.64
CA GLN A 21 -7.48 -8.73 2.46
C GLN A 21 -8.69 -8.16 1.72
N THR A 22 -9.25 -7.05 2.18
CA THR A 22 -10.40 -6.40 1.55
C THR A 22 -10.09 -5.97 0.12
N MET A 23 -8.90 -5.43 -0.12
CA MET A 23 -8.48 -5.05 -1.46
C MET A 23 -8.31 -6.25 -2.40
N SER A 24 -7.78 -7.37 -1.89
CA SER A 24 -7.57 -8.55 -2.71
C SER A 24 -8.88 -9.06 -3.31
N THR A 25 -10.02 -8.95 -2.60
CA THR A 25 -11.32 -9.46 -3.09
C THR A 25 -11.82 -8.71 -4.31
N ALA A 26 -11.46 -7.42 -4.46
CA ALA A 26 -11.77 -6.62 -5.64
C ALA A 26 -10.92 -7.01 -6.86
N ARG A 27 -9.90 -7.87 -6.67
CA ARG A 27 -9.00 -8.39 -7.72
C ARG A 27 -8.49 -7.28 -8.66
N PRO A 28 -7.88 -6.21 -8.12
CA PRO A 28 -7.40 -5.11 -8.95
C PRO A 28 -6.33 -5.58 -9.94
N ALA A 29 -6.28 -4.96 -11.13
CA ALA A 29 -5.27 -5.29 -12.13
C ALA A 29 -3.86 -4.87 -11.71
N ALA A 30 -3.72 -3.77 -10.95
CA ALA A 30 -2.45 -3.34 -10.39
C ALA A 30 -2.11 -4.12 -9.10
N PRO A 31 -0.83 -4.43 -8.86
CA PRO A 31 -0.40 -5.18 -7.68
C PRO A 31 -0.65 -4.41 -6.37
N ILE A 32 -0.89 -5.15 -5.29
CA ILE A 32 -1.06 -4.63 -3.93
C ILE A 32 0.21 -4.92 -3.13
N LEU A 33 1.01 -3.89 -2.83
CA LEU A 33 2.15 -3.98 -1.93
C LEU A 33 1.68 -3.85 -0.46
N ALA A 34 1.66 -4.96 0.27
CA ALA A 34 1.22 -5.01 1.66
C ALA A 34 2.41 -4.93 2.62
N ILE A 35 2.64 -3.75 3.21
CA ILE A 35 3.74 -3.48 4.12
C ILE A 35 3.30 -3.75 5.56
N THR A 36 4.07 -4.56 6.28
CA THR A 36 3.76 -4.92 7.67
C THR A 36 5.01 -5.18 8.50
N GLY A 37 4.94 -4.90 9.79
CA GLY A 37 6.02 -5.21 10.75
C GLY A 37 5.86 -6.58 11.43
N SER A 38 4.82 -7.34 11.06
CA SER A 38 4.49 -8.62 11.68
C SER A 38 4.66 -9.77 10.71
N GLN A 39 5.55 -10.72 11.05
CA GLN A 39 5.75 -11.94 10.25
C GLN A 39 4.46 -12.74 10.08
N ARG A 40 3.59 -12.74 11.10
CA ARG A 40 2.28 -13.40 11.03
C ARG A 40 1.39 -12.77 9.97
N VAL A 41 1.37 -11.43 9.88
CA VAL A 41 0.58 -10.72 8.87
C VAL A 41 1.19 -10.95 7.49
N PHE A 42 2.51 -10.85 7.36
CA PHE A 42 3.24 -11.11 6.12
C PHE A 42 2.88 -12.48 5.53
N ASN A 43 2.96 -13.54 6.34
CA ASN A 43 2.64 -14.90 5.88
C ASN A 43 1.18 -15.03 5.44
N ARG A 44 0.25 -14.40 6.16
CA ARG A 44 -1.18 -14.43 5.80
C ARG A 44 -1.45 -13.67 4.51
N THR A 45 -0.85 -12.49 4.34
CA THR A 45 -1.07 -11.66 3.15
C THR A 45 -0.37 -12.20 1.91
N SER A 46 0.69 -13.01 2.08
CA SER A 46 1.35 -13.75 0.99
C SER A 46 0.42 -14.70 0.23
N LEU A 47 -0.67 -15.15 0.87
CA LEU A 47 -1.64 -16.08 0.28
C LEU A 47 -2.80 -15.36 -0.43
N LEU A 48 -2.85 -14.02 -0.34
CA LEU A 48 -3.92 -13.23 -0.92
C LEU A 48 -3.63 -12.95 -2.40
N TRP A 49 -4.68 -13.01 -3.22
CA TRP A 49 -4.56 -12.76 -4.64
C TRP A 49 -4.07 -11.33 -4.93
N GLY A 50 -3.08 -11.21 -5.81
CA GLY A 50 -2.55 -9.91 -6.25
C GLY A 50 -1.78 -9.14 -5.19
N VAL A 51 -1.50 -9.76 -4.04
CA VAL A 51 -0.77 -9.14 -2.93
C VAL A 51 0.69 -9.57 -2.95
N ALA A 52 1.59 -8.59 -2.99
CA ALA A 52 3.01 -8.72 -2.74
C ALA A 52 3.30 -8.20 -1.32
N PRO A 53 3.58 -9.06 -0.34
CA PRO A 53 3.85 -8.61 1.02
C PRO A 53 5.30 -8.12 1.16
N LEU A 54 5.50 -7.11 2.02
CA LEU A 54 6.80 -6.58 2.39
C LEU A 54 6.90 -6.51 3.91
N LEU A 55 7.93 -7.12 4.48
CA LEU A 55 8.21 -7.04 5.91
C LEU A 55 9.07 -5.81 6.20
N ASP A 56 8.50 -4.82 6.89
CA ASP A 56 9.21 -3.62 7.33
C ASP A 56 8.79 -3.27 8.78
N THR A 57 9.75 -3.30 9.69
CA THR A 57 9.52 -3.06 11.13
C THR A 57 9.10 -1.63 11.46
N ARG A 58 9.24 -0.68 10.52
CA ARG A 58 8.73 0.69 10.63
C ARG A 58 7.22 0.77 10.50
N ALA A 59 6.59 -0.24 9.88
CA ALA A 59 5.13 -0.27 9.70
C ALA A 59 4.39 -0.24 11.05
N GLY A 60 3.55 0.77 11.23
CA GLY A 60 2.83 1.02 12.49
C GLY A 60 3.63 1.79 13.55
N LYS A 61 4.88 2.17 13.26
CA LYS A 61 5.73 3.00 14.14
C LYS A 61 6.00 4.39 13.58
N VAL A 62 6.05 4.52 12.25
CA VAL A 62 6.27 5.79 11.56
C VAL A 62 5.02 6.22 10.81
N ASN A 63 5.03 7.45 10.31
CA ASN A 63 3.97 7.97 9.46
C ASN A 63 3.83 7.10 8.20
N PRO A 64 2.66 6.51 7.92
CA PRO A 64 2.47 5.62 6.78
C PRO A 64 2.62 6.33 5.43
N ASN A 65 2.41 7.65 5.36
CA ASN A 65 2.62 8.40 4.12
C ASN A 65 4.12 8.50 3.77
N GLU A 66 4.95 8.83 4.77
CA GLU A 66 6.41 8.92 4.62
C GLU A 66 7.00 7.54 4.26
N LEU A 67 6.60 6.50 4.99
CA LEU A 67 7.04 5.13 4.72
C LEU A 67 6.65 4.68 3.31
N ALA A 68 5.41 4.96 2.89
CA ALA A 68 4.94 4.60 1.55
C ALA A 68 5.71 5.35 0.45
N LYS A 69 6.01 6.64 0.66
CA LYS A 69 6.79 7.45 -0.28
C LYS A 69 8.23 6.94 -0.42
N GLN A 70 8.91 6.68 0.70
CA GLN A 70 10.25 6.10 0.72
C GLN A 70 10.29 4.74 0.01
N LEU A 71 9.37 3.84 0.34
CA LEU A 71 9.34 2.52 -0.30
C LEU A 71 8.95 2.58 -1.79
N ALA A 72 8.14 3.56 -2.20
CA ALA A 72 7.84 3.76 -3.61
C ALA A 72 9.08 4.18 -4.41
N LEU A 73 9.93 5.04 -3.81
CA LEU A 73 11.23 5.44 -4.34
C LEU A 73 12.20 4.25 -4.38
N ASP A 74 12.43 3.60 -3.24
CA ASP A 74 13.39 2.50 -3.07
C ASP A 74 13.12 1.33 -4.02
N LEU A 75 11.84 1.03 -4.25
CA LEU A 75 11.41 -0.08 -5.12
C LEU A 75 11.23 0.34 -6.59
N GLY A 76 11.49 1.61 -6.94
CA GLY A 76 11.33 2.11 -8.31
C GLY A 76 9.89 2.04 -8.82
N LEU A 77 8.90 2.11 -7.93
CA LEU A 77 7.48 1.96 -8.28
C LEU A 77 6.91 3.23 -8.94
N THR A 78 7.63 4.33 -8.86
CA THR A 78 7.20 5.64 -9.32
C THR A 78 8.29 6.32 -10.15
N SER A 79 7.89 7.08 -11.16
CA SER A 79 8.73 7.91 -12.02
C SER A 79 7.93 9.18 -12.36
N PRO A 80 8.54 10.24 -12.90
CA PRO A 80 7.79 11.43 -13.30
C PRO A 80 6.60 11.08 -14.20
N GLY A 81 5.42 11.60 -13.85
CA GLY A 81 4.16 11.29 -14.56
C GLY A 81 3.46 10.00 -14.14
N GLN A 82 4.00 9.25 -13.17
CA GLN A 82 3.39 8.04 -12.62
C GLN A 82 3.08 8.20 -11.14
N PHE A 83 2.15 7.39 -10.65
CA PHE A 83 1.71 7.45 -9.28
C PHE A 83 1.38 6.08 -8.71
N VAL A 84 1.43 6.00 -7.39
CA VAL A 84 0.95 4.88 -6.60
C VAL A 84 -0.14 5.38 -5.66
N LEU A 85 -0.99 4.46 -5.20
CA LEU A 85 -2.10 4.76 -4.31
C LEU A 85 -1.84 4.18 -2.94
N LEU A 86 -1.74 5.02 -1.92
CA LEU A 86 -1.72 4.59 -0.52
C LEU A 86 -3.15 4.37 -0.03
N ILE A 87 -3.44 3.18 0.48
CA ILE A 87 -4.75 2.82 1.03
C ILE A 87 -4.62 2.41 2.49
N ARG A 88 -5.49 2.98 3.32
CA ARG A 88 -5.55 2.73 4.77
C ARG A 88 -6.97 2.92 5.30
N GLY A 89 -7.18 2.61 6.57
CA GLY A 89 -8.43 2.91 7.29
C GLY A 89 -9.50 1.81 7.27
N PHE A 90 -9.22 0.65 6.68
CA PHE A 90 -10.11 -0.50 6.86
C PHE A 90 -9.97 -1.09 8.26
N HIS A 91 -11.10 -1.31 8.92
CA HIS A 91 -11.17 -1.83 10.28
C HIS A 91 -12.36 -2.78 10.45
N GLN A 92 -12.30 -3.69 11.43
CA GLN A 92 -13.40 -4.61 11.73
C GLN A 92 -14.56 -3.90 12.44
N ASP A 93 -14.24 -2.95 13.33
CA ASP A 93 -15.23 -2.10 13.98
C ASP A 93 -15.82 -1.11 12.96
N PRO A 94 -17.15 -1.14 12.70
CA PRO A 94 -17.81 -0.23 11.78
C PRO A 94 -17.60 1.26 12.10
N ALA A 95 -17.50 1.63 13.39
CA ALA A 95 -17.30 3.02 13.79
C ALA A 95 -15.91 3.57 13.39
N MET A 96 -14.92 2.67 13.25
CA MET A 96 -13.54 2.99 12.92
C MET A 96 -13.18 2.68 11.46
N ASN A 97 -14.11 2.11 10.70
CA ASN A 97 -13.91 1.69 9.32
C ASN A 97 -14.05 2.88 8.35
N LEU A 98 -13.04 3.77 8.36
CA LEU A 98 -12.99 4.98 7.56
C LEU A 98 -11.84 4.88 6.55
N PRO A 99 -12.06 4.17 5.41
CA PRO A 99 -11.00 3.99 4.43
C PRO A 99 -10.66 5.31 3.74
N SER A 100 -9.37 5.57 3.57
CA SER A 100 -8.85 6.72 2.85
C SER A 100 -7.90 6.27 1.74
N VAL A 101 -7.94 6.96 0.60
CA VAL A 101 -7.01 6.77 -0.51
C VAL A 101 -6.20 8.04 -0.69
N THR A 102 -4.87 7.92 -0.72
CA THR A 102 -3.94 9.04 -0.93
C THR A 102 -3.12 8.76 -2.18
N VAL A 103 -3.07 9.72 -3.11
CA VAL A 103 -2.24 9.63 -4.31
C VAL A 103 -0.82 10.06 -3.95
N ILE A 104 0.16 9.22 -4.26
CA ILE A 104 1.59 9.53 -4.07
C ILE A 104 2.22 9.64 -5.46
N THR A 105 2.80 10.81 -5.72
CA THR A 105 3.58 11.15 -6.91
C THR A 105 4.98 11.58 -6.47
N ILE A 106 5.99 11.19 -7.23
CA ILE A 106 7.33 11.75 -7.09
C ILE A 106 7.40 13.05 -7.90
N THR A 107 7.86 14.13 -7.28
CA THR A 107 8.34 15.32 -7.97
C THR A 107 9.86 15.25 -8.14
N GLU A 108 10.43 15.96 -9.11
CA GLU A 108 11.88 15.93 -9.39
C GLU A 108 12.75 16.30 -8.18
N GLU A 109 12.20 17.04 -7.22
CA GLU A 109 12.84 17.38 -5.94
C GLU A 109 13.12 16.15 -5.07
N ASP A 110 12.26 15.12 -5.10
CA ASP A 110 12.42 13.90 -4.30
C ASP A 110 13.45 12.91 -4.87
N ALA A 111 13.96 13.16 -6.08
CA ALA A 111 14.92 12.28 -6.76
C ALA A 111 16.39 12.74 -6.58
N THR A 112 16.62 13.90 -5.95
CA THR A 112 17.94 14.56 -5.88
C THR A 112 18.53 14.59 -4.46
N GLU A 113 17.89 13.95 -3.48
CA GLU A 113 18.37 13.86 -2.09
C GLU A 113 18.92 12.48 -1.73
#